data_AF-A0A9D8FD68-F1
#
_entry.id   AF-A0A9D8FD68-F1
#
_cell.length_a   1.000
_cell.length_b   1.000
_cell.length_c   1.000
_cell.angle_alpha   90.00
_cell.angle_beta   90.00
_cell.angle_gamma   90.00
#
_symmetry.space_group_name_H-M   'P 1'
#
loop_
_entity.id
_entity.type
_entity.pdbx_description
1 polymer ?
#
loop_
_entity_poly.entity_id
_entity_poly.type
_entity_poly.pdbx_seq_one_letter_code
_entity_poly.pdbx_strand_id
1 'polypeptide(L)'
;MTTTDETQKKSLWLGIEENLLELNAGELSGQAKEEAIQKIIGDLDNAGFNVSTSGGRIMQLRWAMDDMLEVGRPLMKDFNDAISALSLEDVLDPYSATTNLIDNLGETWKEFRNVEHRPDIIQIIEETRLDLLIKKAKELSESESIRYLIGEQMEREVIVNKLGIPEEKLAEVEAEIAKEKAERKRVANLLEKVDGKSEEEKVKHLITNNVAEELIIEMAEVGQGAINNAKKAMEEEIKEQQRLAEEAAAKKKAEAAGPALEDITPEEMIDHIDSIREIMEFSEEEKEIRVMCEQSSIPQCLVDIAVSDPDKLDELEKKAEG
;
A
#
# COMPACT_ATOMS: atom_id res chain seq x y z
N MET A 1 8.24 5.14 25.88
CA MET A 1 8.88 5.07 27.21
C MET A 1 8.29 3.90 27.96
N THR A 2 9.01 2.79 27.95
CA THR A 2 9.03 1.77 29.00
C THR A 2 10.34 1.03 28.79
N THR A 3 11.39 1.62 29.33
CA THR A 3 12.63 0.91 29.65
C THR A 3 12.28 -0.14 30.71
N THR A 4 12.22 -1.40 30.30
CA THR A 4 12.25 -2.54 31.23
C THR A 4 13.26 -3.53 30.68
N ASP A 5 14.53 -3.10 30.71
CA ASP A 5 15.69 -3.99 30.59
C ASP A 5 15.95 -4.62 31.99
N GLU A 6 14.89 -5.06 32.66
CA GLU A 6 14.98 -6.06 33.70
C GLU A 6 14.99 -7.38 32.96
N THR A 7 16.18 -7.93 32.74
CA THR A 7 16.33 -9.33 32.35
C THR A 7 15.49 -10.14 33.33
N GLN A 8 14.30 -10.59 32.90
CA GLN A 8 13.35 -11.29 33.76
C GLN A 8 14.12 -12.42 34.43
N LYS A 9 14.21 -12.35 35.76
CA LYS A 9 14.91 -13.37 36.52
C LYS A 9 14.20 -14.68 36.24
N LYS A 10 14.89 -15.57 35.51
CA LYS A 10 14.43 -16.91 35.18
C LYS A 10 13.74 -17.54 36.39
N SER A 11 12.59 -18.16 36.20
CA SER A 11 11.87 -18.80 37.30
C SER A 11 12.60 -20.05 37.78
N LEU A 12 12.35 -20.41 39.04
CA LEU A 12 13.02 -21.55 39.67
C LEU A 12 12.70 -22.87 38.97
N TRP A 13 11.47 -23.07 38.51
CA TRP A 13 11.07 -24.31 37.86
C TRP A 13 11.81 -24.52 36.53
N LEU A 14 11.96 -23.48 35.71
CA LEU A 14 12.79 -23.53 34.49
C LEU A 14 14.25 -23.87 34.83
N GLY A 15 14.80 -23.24 35.87
CA GLY A 15 16.17 -23.52 36.32
C GLY A 15 16.36 -24.98 36.77
N ILE A 16 15.38 -25.52 37.50
CA ILE A 16 15.38 -26.94 37.91
C ILE A 16 15.36 -27.85 36.67
N GLU A 17 14.39 -27.64 35.79
CA GLU A 17 14.15 -28.51 34.63
C GLU A 17 15.30 -28.50 33.61
N GLU A 18 15.99 -27.38 33.44
CA GLU A 18 17.19 -27.31 32.61
C GLU A 18 18.36 -28.11 33.19
N ASN A 19 18.55 -28.06 34.51
CA ASN A 19 19.58 -28.87 35.17
C ASN A 19 19.23 -30.36 35.10
N LEU A 20 17.94 -30.72 35.18
CA LEU A 20 17.47 -32.09 35.03
C LEU A 20 17.63 -32.60 33.59
N LEU A 21 17.48 -31.73 32.58
CA LEU A 21 17.63 -32.07 31.17
C LEU A 21 19.02 -32.66 30.85
N GLU A 22 20.06 -32.21 31.55
CA GLU A 22 21.44 -32.67 31.37
C GLU A 22 21.70 -34.06 31.97
N LEU A 23 20.76 -34.60 32.76
CA LEU A 23 20.92 -35.86 33.47
C LEU A 23 20.36 -37.05 32.70
N ASN A 24 20.99 -38.21 32.90
CA ASN A 24 20.45 -39.49 32.45
C ASN A 24 19.66 -40.16 33.57
N ALA A 25 18.33 -40.20 33.46
CA ALA A 25 17.43 -40.77 34.46
C ALA A 25 17.76 -42.24 34.81
N GLY A 26 18.30 -43.01 33.85
CA GLY A 26 18.68 -44.42 34.08
C GLY A 26 19.87 -44.63 35.02
N GLU A 27 20.65 -43.58 35.30
CA GLU A 27 21.86 -43.64 36.12
C GLU A 27 21.63 -43.11 37.55
N LEU A 28 20.45 -42.56 37.83
CA LEU A 28 20.13 -41.91 39.09
C LEU A 28 19.41 -42.86 40.04
N SER A 29 20.17 -43.51 40.93
CA SER A 29 19.59 -44.31 42.02
C SER A 29 20.39 -44.18 43.31
N GLY A 30 19.70 -44.30 44.45
CA GLY A 30 20.31 -44.28 45.78
C GLY A 30 21.22 -43.06 46.00
N GLN A 31 22.51 -43.32 46.24
CA GLN A 31 23.50 -42.29 46.51
C GLN A 31 23.75 -41.36 45.31
N ALA A 32 23.73 -41.89 44.08
CA ALA A 32 23.95 -41.09 42.87
C ALA A 32 22.86 -40.03 42.68
N LYS A 33 21.62 -40.35 43.07
CA LYS A 33 20.51 -39.39 43.06
C LYS A 33 20.74 -38.24 44.04
N GLU A 34 21.16 -38.55 45.28
CA GLU A 34 21.40 -37.52 46.28
C GLU A 34 22.61 -36.64 45.91
N GLU A 35 23.67 -37.22 45.36
CA GLU A 35 24.83 -36.48 44.83
C GLU A 35 24.41 -35.51 43.71
N ALA A 36 23.55 -35.97 42.78
CA ALA A 36 23.00 -35.12 41.73
C ALA A 36 22.15 -33.97 42.31
N ILE A 37 21.28 -34.25 43.29
CA ILE A 37 20.45 -33.22 43.95
C ILE A 37 21.35 -32.16 44.62
N GLN A 38 22.38 -32.57 45.37
CA GLN A 38 23.28 -31.64 46.03
C GLN A 38 24.07 -30.78 45.03
N LYS A 39 24.50 -31.38 43.92
CA LYS A 39 25.14 -30.65 42.82
C LYS A 39 24.20 -29.58 42.25
N ILE A 40 22.97 -29.97 41.89
CA ILE A 40 21.98 -29.04 41.33
C ILE A 40 21.62 -27.93 42.31
N ILE A 41 21.51 -28.21 43.61
CA ILE A 41 21.30 -27.16 44.62
C ILE A 41 22.43 -26.12 44.57
N GLY A 42 23.69 -26.57 44.49
CA GLY A 42 24.84 -25.68 44.35
C GLY A 42 24.79 -24.84 43.08
N ASP A 43 24.45 -25.46 41.94
CA ASP A 43 24.35 -24.78 40.65
C ASP A 43 23.21 -23.73 40.65
N LEU A 44 22.06 -24.06 41.23
CA LEU A 44 20.93 -23.13 41.39
C LEU A 44 21.24 -22.00 42.39
N ASP A 45 21.98 -22.28 43.47
CA ASP A 45 22.44 -21.25 44.40
C ASP A 45 23.38 -20.26 43.71
N ASN A 46 24.33 -20.75 42.91
CA ASN A 46 25.23 -19.92 42.12
C ASN A 46 24.47 -19.04 41.11
N ALA A 47 23.36 -19.54 40.56
CA ALA A 47 22.45 -18.78 39.71
C ALA A 47 21.55 -17.78 40.49
N GLY A 48 21.69 -17.70 41.82
CA GLY A 48 20.98 -16.74 42.67
C GLY A 48 19.56 -17.16 43.05
N PHE A 49 19.23 -18.45 42.91
CA PHE A 49 17.96 -19.01 43.37
C PHE A 49 17.92 -19.29 44.88
N ASN A 50 19.07 -19.35 45.56
CA ASN A 50 19.17 -19.57 47.01
C ASN A 50 18.33 -20.77 47.50
N VAL A 51 18.34 -21.87 46.74
CA VAL A 51 17.62 -23.11 47.01
C VAL A 51 18.05 -23.72 48.34
N SER A 52 19.34 -23.76 48.66
CA SER A 52 19.84 -24.36 49.92
C SER A 52 19.26 -23.72 51.18
N THR A 53 18.84 -22.45 51.09
CA THR A 53 18.28 -21.67 52.21
C THR A 53 16.78 -21.87 52.41
N SER A 54 16.10 -22.62 51.53
CA SER A 54 14.65 -22.82 51.58
C SER A 54 14.29 -24.29 51.40
N GLY A 55 13.79 -24.92 52.49
CA GLY A 55 13.30 -26.30 52.44
C GLY A 55 12.20 -26.55 51.42
N GLY A 56 11.37 -25.54 51.13
CA GLY A 56 10.34 -25.62 50.08
C GLY A 56 10.93 -25.70 48.67
N ARG A 57 11.98 -24.91 48.38
CA ARG A 57 12.67 -24.94 47.07
C ARG A 57 13.44 -26.25 46.87
N ILE A 58 14.06 -26.76 47.94
CA ILE A 58 14.69 -28.09 47.92
C ILE A 58 13.63 -29.16 47.62
N MET A 59 12.44 -29.04 48.21
CA MET A 59 11.37 -30.01 47.96
C MET A 59 10.86 -29.95 46.52
N GLN A 60 10.73 -28.76 45.93
CA GLN A 60 10.37 -28.62 44.50
C GLN A 60 11.36 -29.34 43.58
N LEU A 61 12.67 -29.18 43.79
CA LEU A 61 13.69 -29.92 43.04
C LEU A 61 13.55 -31.44 43.23
N ARG A 62 13.27 -31.89 44.46
CA ARG A 62 13.11 -33.31 44.75
C ARG A 62 11.88 -33.90 44.04
N TRP A 63 10.76 -33.19 44.03
CA TRP A 63 9.56 -33.62 43.31
C TRP A 63 9.79 -33.67 41.80
N ALA A 64 10.42 -32.65 41.21
CA ALA A 64 10.76 -32.67 39.78
C ALA A 64 11.70 -33.85 39.42
N MET A 65 12.68 -34.14 40.28
CA MET A 65 13.56 -35.29 40.13
C MET A 65 12.82 -36.63 40.27
N ASP A 66 11.87 -36.72 41.21
CA ASP A 66 11.02 -37.91 41.39
C ASP A 66 10.14 -38.16 40.16
N ASP A 67 9.46 -37.11 39.66
CA ASP A 67 8.64 -37.18 38.44
C ASP A 67 9.49 -37.58 37.23
N MET A 68 10.69 -37.02 37.07
CA MET A 68 11.62 -37.40 36.00
C MET A 68 12.01 -38.89 36.06
N LEU A 69 12.23 -39.42 37.26
CA LEU A 69 12.57 -40.82 37.45
C LEU A 69 11.37 -41.75 37.21
N GLU A 70 10.17 -41.32 37.59
CA GLU A 70 8.92 -42.07 37.34
C GLU A 70 8.61 -42.15 35.83
N VAL A 71 8.73 -41.03 35.12
CA VAL A 71 8.47 -40.94 33.67
C VAL A 71 9.65 -41.51 32.85
N GLY A 72 10.84 -41.55 33.41
CA GLY A 72 12.06 -42.09 32.80
C GLY A 72 12.76 -41.15 31.81
N ARG A 73 12.38 -39.87 31.76
CA ARG A 73 12.97 -38.81 30.94
C ARG A 73 12.62 -37.44 31.53
N PRO A 74 13.37 -36.35 31.25
CA PRO A 74 13.10 -35.01 31.78
C PRO A 74 11.85 -34.35 31.16
N LEU A 75 11.11 -33.54 31.95
CA LEU A 75 9.95 -32.77 31.46
C LEU A 75 10.37 -31.76 30.39
N MET A 76 11.51 -31.07 30.59
CA MET A 76 12.02 -30.10 29.62
C MET A 76 12.20 -30.69 28.20
N LYS A 77 12.45 -32.00 28.10
CA LYS A 77 12.53 -32.67 26.80
C LYS A 77 11.17 -32.70 26.11
N ASP A 78 10.15 -33.22 26.79
CA ASP A 78 8.78 -33.28 26.24
C ASP A 78 8.22 -31.87 25.98
N PHE A 79 8.56 -30.91 26.83
CA PHE A 79 8.21 -29.50 26.65
C PHE A 79 8.84 -28.91 25.38
N ASN A 80 10.16 -29.06 25.19
CA ASN A 80 10.85 -28.55 24.01
C ASN A 80 10.38 -29.24 22.71
N ASP A 81 10.09 -30.54 22.76
CA ASP A 81 9.54 -31.28 21.63
C ASP A 81 8.14 -30.73 21.27
N ALA A 82 7.29 -30.46 22.27
CA ALA A 82 5.97 -29.87 22.06
C ALA A 82 6.04 -28.45 21.51
N ILE A 83 6.91 -27.58 22.05
CA ILE A 83 7.13 -26.22 21.54
C ILE A 83 7.63 -26.26 20.10
N SER A 84 8.57 -27.14 19.77
CA SER A 84 9.14 -27.27 18.42
C SER A 84 8.13 -27.78 17.39
N ALA A 85 7.07 -28.46 17.83
CA ALA A 85 6.00 -28.95 16.97
C ALA A 85 4.91 -27.91 16.68
N LEU A 86 4.91 -26.76 17.38
CA LEU A 86 3.90 -25.71 17.20
C LEU A 86 4.00 -25.06 15.81
N SER A 87 2.85 -24.88 15.18
CA SER A 87 2.67 -24.09 13.95
C SER A 87 2.26 -22.65 14.26
N LEU A 88 2.23 -21.78 13.25
CA LEU A 88 1.75 -20.41 13.40
C LEU A 88 0.27 -20.38 13.81
N GLU A 89 -0.52 -21.30 13.29
CA GLU A 89 -1.94 -21.46 13.59
C GLU A 89 -2.17 -21.83 15.07
N ASP A 90 -1.30 -22.69 15.62
CA ASP A 90 -1.40 -23.13 17.02
C ASP A 90 -1.13 -22.00 18.01
N VAL A 91 -0.28 -21.03 17.64
CA VAL A 91 0.17 -19.93 18.52
C VAL A 91 -0.52 -18.59 18.24
N LEU A 92 -1.55 -18.57 17.39
CA LEU A 92 -2.34 -17.34 17.13
C LEU A 92 -2.90 -16.73 18.42
N ASP A 93 -3.35 -17.59 19.34
CA ASP A 93 -3.75 -17.23 20.69
C ASP A 93 -2.79 -17.86 21.71
N PRO A 94 -1.82 -17.08 22.23
CA PRO A 94 -0.84 -17.55 23.22
C PRO A 94 -1.47 -18.14 24.48
N TYR A 95 -2.64 -17.65 24.92
CA TYR A 95 -3.32 -18.14 26.12
C TYR A 95 -3.98 -19.49 25.88
N SER A 96 -4.63 -19.66 24.73
CA SER A 96 -5.18 -20.94 24.32
C SER A 96 -4.07 -21.97 24.09
N ALA A 97 -3.01 -21.60 23.40
CA ALA A 97 -1.84 -22.45 23.16
C ALA A 97 -1.20 -22.90 24.48
N THR A 98 -1.04 -21.98 25.44
CA THR A 98 -0.56 -22.30 26.79
C THR A 98 -1.44 -23.33 27.49
N THR A 99 -2.75 -23.14 27.43
CA THR A 99 -3.70 -24.04 28.08
C THR A 99 -3.65 -25.43 27.46
N ASN A 100 -3.64 -25.52 26.13
CA ASN A 100 -3.50 -26.79 25.42
C ASN A 100 -2.17 -27.49 25.76
N LEU A 101 -1.06 -26.75 25.82
CA LEU A 101 0.24 -27.30 26.18
C LEU A 101 0.26 -27.86 27.59
N ILE A 102 -0.29 -27.11 28.55
CA ILE A 102 -0.40 -27.54 29.96
C ILE A 102 -1.32 -28.75 30.10
N ASP A 103 -2.44 -28.78 29.39
CA ASP A 103 -3.37 -29.90 29.47
C ASP A 103 -2.74 -31.18 28.91
N ASN A 104 -2.09 -31.10 27.75
CA ASN A 104 -1.44 -32.23 27.09
C ASN A 104 -0.25 -32.77 27.92
N LEU A 105 0.71 -31.90 28.28
CA LEU A 105 1.88 -32.33 29.04
C LEU A 105 1.52 -32.68 30.48
N GLY A 106 0.53 -31.98 31.05
CA GLY A 106 0.06 -32.17 32.41
C GLY A 106 -0.65 -33.50 32.67
N GLU A 107 -1.01 -34.28 31.64
CA GLU A 107 -1.43 -35.68 31.81
C GLU A 107 -0.29 -36.58 32.28
N THR A 108 0.92 -36.32 31.76
CA THR A 108 2.14 -37.05 32.12
C THR A 108 2.83 -36.41 33.33
N TRP A 109 2.84 -35.07 33.37
CA TRP A 109 3.61 -34.27 34.32
C TRP A 109 2.66 -33.46 35.23
N LYS A 110 2.18 -34.07 36.32
CA LYS A 110 1.10 -33.47 37.13
C LYS A 110 1.50 -32.12 37.74
N GLU A 111 2.73 -31.99 38.19
CA GLU A 111 3.26 -30.73 38.75
C GLU A 111 3.37 -29.62 37.70
N PHE A 112 3.40 -29.96 36.40
CA PHE A 112 3.40 -28.97 35.31
C PHE A 112 2.09 -28.18 35.23
N ARG A 113 0.97 -28.71 35.76
CA ARG A 113 -0.33 -28.01 35.80
C ARG A 113 -0.36 -26.83 36.77
N ASN A 114 0.70 -26.62 37.55
CA ASN A 114 0.76 -25.54 38.50
C ASN A 114 0.62 -24.18 37.81
N VAL A 115 -0.24 -23.32 38.37
CA VAL A 115 -0.59 -22.01 37.81
C VAL A 115 0.64 -21.09 37.76
N GLU A 116 1.62 -21.32 38.64
CA GLU A 116 2.86 -20.55 38.71
C GLU A 116 3.72 -20.67 37.44
N HIS A 117 3.57 -21.74 36.65
CA HIS A 117 4.32 -21.90 35.40
C HIS A 117 3.71 -21.12 34.22
N ARG A 118 2.42 -20.75 34.31
CA ARG A 118 1.67 -20.16 33.19
C ARG A 118 2.30 -18.90 32.60
N PRO A 119 2.76 -17.91 33.39
CA PRO A 119 3.34 -16.69 32.82
C PRO A 119 4.57 -16.98 31.97
N ASP A 120 5.45 -17.86 32.44
CA ASP A 120 6.68 -18.23 31.72
C ASP A 120 6.35 -19.00 30.43
N ILE A 121 5.35 -19.90 30.47
CA ILE A 121 4.92 -20.65 29.29
C ILE A 121 4.31 -19.71 28.25
N ILE A 122 3.49 -18.73 28.66
CA ILE A 122 2.92 -17.72 27.76
C ILE A 122 4.05 -16.97 27.05
N GLN A 123 5.06 -16.52 27.81
CA GLN A 123 6.21 -15.82 27.24
C GLN A 123 6.97 -16.68 26.23
N ILE A 124 7.25 -17.95 26.54
CA ILE A 124 7.92 -18.88 25.62
C ILE A 124 7.09 -19.08 24.34
N ILE A 125 5.77 -19.16 24.44
CA ILE A 125 4.88 -19.30 23.29
C ILE A 125 4.85 -18.02 22.45
N GLU A 126 4.85 -16.84 23.08
CA GLU A 126 4.96 -15.56 22.37
C GLU A 126 6.29 -15.44 21.63
N GLU A 127 7.40 -15.81 22.27
CA GLU A 127 8.72 -15.88 21.63
C GLU A 127 8.76 -16.89 20.47
N THR A 128 8.14 -18.06 20.64
CA THR A 128 8.01 -19.07 19.59
C THR A 128 7.21 -18.54 18.40
N ARG A 129 6.10 -17.83 18.66
CA ARG A 129 5.33 -17.15 17.61
C ARG A 129 6.18 -16.15 16.85
N LEU A 130 6.95 -15.33 17.56
CA LEU A 130 7.85 -14.35 16.94
C LEU A 130 8.88 -15.05 16.04
N ASP A 131 9.51 -16.12 16.52
CA ASP A 131 10.51 -16.84 15.74
C ASP A 131 9.91 -17.54 14.51
N LEU A 132 8.68 -18.08 14.62
CA LEU A 132 7.94 -18.64 13.49
C LEU A 132 7.57 -17.56 12.44
N LEU A 133 7.14 -16.37 12.89
CA LEU A 133 6.84 -15.24 11.99
C LEU A 133 8.10 -14.77 11.26
N ILE A 134 9.22 -14.65 11.98
CA ILE A 134 10.50 -14.28 11.40
C ILE A 134 11.00 -15.34 10.43
N LYS A 135 10.85 -16.63 10.76
CA LYS A 135 11.20 -17.73 9.86
C LYS A 135 10.43 -17.63 8.54
N LYS A 136 9.11 -17.46 8.61
CA LYS A 136 8.25 -17.28 7.43
C LYS A 136 8.61 -16.01 6.65
N ALA A 137 8.90 -14.91 7.34
CA ALA A 137 9.33 -13.68 6.67
C ALA A 137 10.65 -13.84 5.93
N LYS A 138 11.61 -14.59 6.48
CA LYS A 138 12.91 -14.89 5.82
C LYS A 138 12.79 -15.76 4.58
N GLU A 139 11.66 -16.44 4.36
CA GLU A 139 11.37 -17.18 3.13
C GLU A 139 10.86 -16.27 2.00
N LEU A 140 10.44 -15.04 2.32
CA LEU A 140 9.96 -14.04 1.36
C LEU A 140 11.10 -13.13 0.87
N SER A 141 10.83 -12.32 -0.16
CA SER A 141 11.77 -11.26 -0.57
C SER A 141 11.84 -10.15 0.48
N GLU A 142 12.97 -9.45 0.60
CA GLU A 142 13.22 -8.46 1.67
C GLU A 142 12.07 -7.44 1.86
N SER A 143 11.56 -6.86 0.77
CA SER A 143 10.43 -5.92 0.83
C SER A 143 9.12 -6.58 1.25
N GLU A 144 8.86 -7.81 0.79
CA GLU A 144 7.69 -8.59 1.19
C GLU A 144 7.77 -9.05 2.64
N SER A 145 8.95 -9.43 3.12
CA SER A 145 9.21 -9.77 4.52
C SER A 145 8.83 -8.61 5.44
N ILE A 146 9.26 -7.40 5.11
CA ILE A 146 8.95 -6.18 5.90
C ILE A 146 7.45 -5.91 5.85
N ARG A 147 6.82 -5.94 4.67
CA ARG A 147 5.37 -5.75 4.52
C ARG A 147 4.57 -6.78 5.33
N TYR A 148 4.98 -8.05 5.32
CA TYR A 148 4.35 -9.13 6.07
C TYR A 148 4.39 -8.86 7.58
N LEU A 149 5.57 -8.55 8.14
CA LEU A 149 5.72 -8.31 9.59
C LEU A 149 5.01 -7.04 10.06
N ILE A 150 4.94 -6.00 9.23
CA ILE A 150 4.12 -4.80 9.49
C ILE A 150 2.63 -5.18 9.53
N GLY A 151 2.18 -6.05 8.62
CA GLY A 151 0.81 -6.56 8.58
C GLY A 151 0.43 -7.34 9.84
N GLU A 152 1.38 -8.12 10.37
CA GLU A 152 1.27 -8.84 11.66
C GLU A 152 1.42 -7.93 12.89
N GLN A 153 1.52 -6.60 12.69
CA GLN A 153 1.61 -5.57 13.73
C GLN A 153 2.85 -5.70 14.63
N MET A 154 3.97 -6.17 14.08
CA MET A 154 5.21 -6.26 14.84
C MET A 154 5.85 -4.88 15.06
N GLU A 155 6.47 -4.70 16.23
CA GLU A 155 7.18 -3.47 16.55
C GLU A 155 8.39 -3.24 15.64
N ARG A 156 8.62 -1.98 15.26
CA ARG A 156 9.70 -1.57 14.34
C ARG A 156 11.08 -2.06 14.80
N GLU A 157 11.36 -1.91 16.09
CA GLU A 157 12.63 -2.33 16.70
C GLU A 157 12.83 -3.85 16.59
N VAL A 158 11.77 -4.64 16.80
CA VAL A 158 11.83 -6.10 16.68
C VAL A 158 12.11 -6.51 15.23
N ILE A 159 11.47 -5.87 14.26
CA ILE A 159 11.66 -6.15 12.82
C ILE A 159 13.13 -5.88 12.43
N VAL A 160 13.65 -4.69 12.77
CA VAL A 160 15.04 -4.29 12.49
C VAL A 160 16.02 -5.28 13.10
N ASN A 161 15.87 -5.59 14.39
CA ASN A 161 16.79 -6.45 15.12
C ASN A 161 16.73 -7.92 14.66
N LYS A 162 15.54 -8.49 14.45
CA LYS A 162 15.37 -9.91 14.12
C LYS A 162 15.63 -10.24 12.63
N LEU A 163 15.37 -9.30 11.72
CA LEU A 163 15.74 -9.44 10.32
C LEU A 163 17.18 -8.97 10.04
N GLY A 164 17.78 -8.16 10.91
CA GLY A 164 19.11 -7.59 10.69
C GLY A 164 19.15 -6.60 9.53
N ILE A 165 18.05 -5.89 9.30
CA ILE A 165 17.91 -4.89 8.23
C ILE A 165 18.20 -3.48 8.77
N PRO A 166 18.67 -2.55 7.93
CA PRO A 166 18.84 -1.15 8.35
C PRO A 166 17.48 -0.45 8.54
N GLU A 167 17.42 0.52 9.46
CA GLU A 167 16.19 1.28 9.75
C GLU A 167 15.72 2.07 8.51
N GLU A 168 16.64 2.48 7.65
CA GLU A 168 16.32 3.14 6.38
C GLU A 168 15.47 2.27 5.46
N LYS A 169 15.71 0.95 5.43
CA LYS A 169 14.93 0.02 4.60
C LYS A 169 13.52 -0.19 5.13
N LEU A 170 13.37 -0.27 6.44
CA LEU A 170 12.05 -0.32 7.07
C LEU A 170 11.26 0.98 6.76
N ALA A 171 11.90 2.14 6.90
CA ALA A 171 11.28 3.43 6.63
C ALA A 171 10.88 3.60 5.14
N GLU A 172 11.69 3.08 4.21
CA GLU A 172 11.37 3.07 2.77
C GLU A 172 10.06 2.31 2.51
N VAL A 173 9.94 1.08 3.02
CA VAL A 173 8.74 0.25 2.86
C VAL A 173 7.52 0.86 3.57
N GLU A 174 7.69 1.43 4.76
CA GLU A 174 6.61 2.15 5.45
C GLU A 174 6.11 3.35 4.66
N ALA A 175 7.01 4.10 4.02
CA ALA A 175 6.64 5.22 3.15
C ALA A 175 5.89 4.76 1.90
N GLU A 176 6.24 3.62 1.31
CA GLU A 176 5.48 3.01 0.22
C GLU A 176 4.07 2.61 0.67
N ILE A 177 3.94 1.88 1.78
CA ILE A 177 2.64 1.49 2.35
C ILE A 177 1.80 2.73 2.66
N ALA A 178 2.41 3.80 3.18
CA ALA A 178 1.72 5.05 3.46
C ALA A 178 1.22 5.74 2.17
N LYS A 179 2.02 5.74 1.09
CA LYS A 179 1.60 6.24 -0.23
C LYS A 179 0.44 5.42 -0.80
N GLU A 180 0.51 4.09 -0.73
CA GLU A 180 -0.56 3.19 -1.19
C GLU A 180 -1.86 3.44 -0.41
N LYS A 181 -1.78 3.57 0.92
CA LYS A 181 -2.95 3.90 1.76
C LYS A 181 -3.53 5.28 1.44
N ALA A 182 -2.68 6.28 1.22
CA ALA A 182 -3.11 7.63 0.85
C ALA A 182 -3.80 7.63 -0.53
N GLU A 183 -3.26 6.87 -1.49
CA GLU A 183 -3.84 6.72 -2.81
C GLU A 183 -5.19 6.00 -2.76
N ARG A 184 -5.30 4.89 -2.02
CA ARG A 184 -6.58 4.21 -1.80
C ARG A 184 -7.62 5.12 -1.16
N LYS A 185 -7.22 5.95 -0.19
CA LYS A 185 -8.11 6.96 0.40
C LYS A 185 -8.53 8.03 -0.61
N ARG A 186 -7.62 8.48 -1.48
CA ARG A 186 -7.95 9.39 -2.58
C ARG A 186 -8.97 8.76 -3.52
N VAL A 187 -8.78 7.51 -3.92
CA VAL A 187 -9.70 6.75 -4.79
C VAL A 187 -11.06 6.58 -4.12
N ALA A 188 -11.11 6.22 -2.83
CA ALA A 188 -12.37 6.12 -2.08
C ALA A 188 -13.15 7.44 -2.09
N ASN A 189 -12.48 8.58 -1.87
CA ASN A 189 -13.11 9.90 -1.94
C ASN A 189 -13.60 10.26 -3.36
N LEU A 190 -12.94 9.75 -4.41
CA LEU A 190 -13.41 9.92 -5.79
C LEU A 190 -14.66 9.09 -6.06
N LEU A 191 -14.69 7.85 -5.57
CA LEU A 191 -15.84 6.94 -5.69
C LEU A 191 -17.08 7.50 -4.99
N GLU A 192 -16.93 8.14 -3.83
CA GLU A 192 -18.04 8.78 -3.12
C GLU A 192 -18.71 9.89 -3.95
N LYS A 193 -17.95 10.65 -4.74
CA LYS A 193 -18.50 11.70 -5.62
C LYS A 193 -19.33 11.17 -6.79
N VAL A 194 -19.14 9.90 -7.13
CA VAL A 194 -19.84 9.21 -8.22
C VAL A 194 -20.73 8.09 -7.69
N ASP A 195 -21.08 8.15 -6.40
CA ASP A 195 -22.01 7.21 -5.83
C ASP A 195 -23.38 7.28 -6.51
N GLY A 196 -24.00 6.12 -6.73
CA GLY A 196 -25.25 5.98 -7.49
C GLY A 196 -25.16 6.22 -9.01
N LYS A 197 -24.00 6.55 -9.57
CA LYS A 197 -23.80 6.66 -11.03
C LYS A 197 -23.58 5.31 -11.71
N SER A 198 -23.68 5.30 -13.04
CA SER A 198 -23.39 4.10 -13.84
C SER A 198 -21.92 3.67 -13.69
N GLU A 199 -21.63 2.38 -13.86
CA GLU A 199 -20.26 1.87 -13.83
C GLU A 199 -19.36 2.59 -14.83
N GLU A 200 -19.88 2.89 -16.03
CA GLU A 200 -19.14 3.62 -17.06
C GLU A 200 -18.74 5.02 -16.57
N GLU A 201 -19.66 5.79 -15.98
CA GLU A 201 -19.34 7.12 -15.44
C GLU A 201 -18.36 7.07 -14.27
N LYS A 202 -18.49 6.06 -13.39
CA LYS A 202 -17.54 5.84 -12.28
C LYS A 202 -16.13 5.61 -12.83
N VAL A 203 -16.01 4.72 -13.81
CA VAL A 203 -14.73 4.40 -14.44
C VAL A 203 -14.16 5.59 -15.21
N LYS A 204 -14.96 6.30 -16.00
CA LYS A 204 -14.54 7.55 -16.68
C LYS A 204 -14.00 8.55 -15.67
N HIS A 205 -14.71 8.77 -14.56
CA HIS A 205 -14.28 9.70 -13.52
C HIS A 205 -12.91 9.31 -12.92
N LEU A 206 -12.68 8.03 -12.63
CA LEU A 206 -11.41 7.56 -12.08
C LEU A 206 -10.26 7.67 -13.08
N ILE A 207 -10.50 7.35 -14.36
CA ILE A 207 -9.50 7.50 -15.44
C ILE A 207 -9.13 8.98 -15.60
N THR A 208 -10.10 9.88 -15.64
CA THR A 208 -9.85 11.33 -15.73
C THR A 208 -9.04 11.87 -14.54
N ASN A 209 -9.14 11.23 -13.37
CA ASN A 209 -8.36 11.57 -12.18
C ASN A 209 -7.03 10.79 -12.05
N ASN A 210 -6.54 10.21 -13.15
CA ASN A 210 -5.27 9.48 -13.24
C ASN A 210 -5.14 8.34 -12.21
N VAL A 211 -6.22 7.61 -11.94
CA VAL A 211 -6.16 6.42 -11.09
C VAL A 211 -5.65 5.23 -11.92
N ALA A 212 -4.73 4.44 -11.37
CA ALA A 212 -4.22 3.24 -12.01
C ALA A 212 -5.32 2.19 -12.21
N GLU A 213 -5.29 1.44 -13.31
CA GLU A 213 -6.35 0.48 -13.66
C GLU A 213 -6.52 -0.62 -12.61
N GLU A 214 -5.42 -1.10 -12.02
CA GLU A 214 -5.46 -2.11 -10.97
C GLU A 214 -6.26 -1.62 -9.75
N LEU A 215 -6.06 -0.36 -9.35
CA LEU A 215 -6.81 0.26 -8.27
C LEU A 215 -8.27 0.53 -8.65
N ILE A 216 -8.56 0.82 -9.93
CA ILE A 216 -9.94 0.95 -10.42
C ILE A 216 -10.67 -0.39 -10.30
N ILE A 217 -10.06 -1.48 -10.75
CA ILE A 217 -10.63 -2.82 -10.69
C ILE A 217 -10.88 -3.21 -9.22
N GLU A 218 -9.88 -3.01 -8.37
CA GLU A 218 -9.94 -3.40 -6.97
C GLU A 218 -10.97 -2.57 -6.17
N MET A 219 -10.93 -1.24 -6.28
CA MET A 219 -11.72 -0.35 -5.42
C MET A 219 -13.12 -0.06 -5.97
N ALA A 220 -13.29 -0.05 -7.30
CA ALA A 220 -14.60 0.18 -7.93
C ALA A 220 -15.35 -1.13 -8.22
N GLU A 221 -14.72 -2.29 -7.97
CA GLU A 221 -15.28 -3.63 -8.19
C GLU A 221 -15.73 -3.87 -9.64
N VAL A 222 -15.01 -3.28 -10.60
CA VAL A 222 -15.33 -3.36 -12.03
C VAL A 222 -14.39 -4.31 -12.77
N GLY A 223 -14.89 -4.99 -13.80
CA GLY A 223 -14.05 -5.80 -14.68
C GLY A 223 -13.27 -4.96 -15.70
N GLN A 224 -12.18 -5.52 -16.24
CA GLN A 224 -11.39 -4.90 -17.32
C GLN A 224 -12.23 -4.51 -18.55
N GLY A 225 -13.32 -5.23 -18.82
CA GLY A 225 -14.26 -4.91 -19.89
C GLY A 225 -14.91 -3.53 -19.73
N ALA A 226 -15.27 -3.15 -18.51
CA ALA A 226 -15.85 -1.83 -18.22
C ALA A 226 -14.84 -0.71 -18.45
N ILE A 227 -13.56 -0.93 -18.07
CA ILE A 227 -12.45 0.00 -18.33
C ILE A 227 -12.24 0.22 -19.83
N ASN A 228 -12.20 -0.86 -20.60
CA ASN A 228 -12.00 -0.78 -22.05
C ASN A 228 -13.16 -0.06 -22.75
N ASN A 229 -14.40 -0.31 -22.32
CA ASN A 229 -15.57 0.36 -22.87
C ASN A 229 -15.56 1.86 -22.53
N ALA A 230 -15.27 2.22 -21.28
CA ALA A 230 -15.17 3.62 -20.85
C ALA A 230 -14.09 4.38 -21.63
N LYS A 231 -12.91 3.78 -21.85
CA LYS A 231 -11.84 4.39 -22.65
C LYS A 231 -12.27 4.64 -24.10
N LYS A 232 -12.93 3.67 -24.73
CA LYS A 232 -13.47 3.83 -26.09
C LYS A 232 -14.49 4.97 -26.16
N ALA A 233 -15.43 4.99 -25.23
CA ALA A 233 -16.42 6.06 -25.15
C ALA A 233 -15.77 7.44 -24.94
N MET A 234 -14.74 7.53 -24.08
CA MET A 234 -13.97 8.77 -23.90
C MET A 234 -13.21 9.19 -25.16
N GLU A 235 -12.62 8.25 -25.90
CA GLU A 235 -11.92 8.56 -27.16
C GLU A 235 -12.89 9.08 -28.23
N GLU A 236 -14.09 8.49 -28.33
CA GLU A 236 -15.15 8.95 -29.23
C GLU A 236 -15.66 10.35 -28.83
N GLU A 237 -15.86 10.61 -27.54
CA GLU A 237 -16.25 11.93 -27.02
C GLU A 237 -15.20 13.01 -27.34
N ILE A 238 -13.91 12.69 -27.21
CA ILE A 238 -12.81 13.62 -27.54
C ILE A 238 -12.80 13.94 -29.04
N LYS A 239 -12.97 12.93 -29.91
CA LYS A 239 -13.03 13.13 -31.37
C LYS A 239 -14.22 14.01 -31.76
N GLU A 240 -15.36 13.81 -31.12
CA GLU A 240 -16.54 14.63 -31.37
C GLU A 240 -16.34 16.07 -30.89
N GLN A 241 -15.73 16.28 -29.71
CA GLN A 241 -15.38 17.62 -29.24
C GLN A 241 -14.40 18.32 -30.19
N GLN A 242 -13.42 17.61 -30.74
CA GLN A 242 -12.51 18.14 -31.75
C GLN A 242 -13.25 18.55 -33.02
N ARG A 243 -14.13 17.69 -33.54
CA ARG A 243 -14.96 18.00 -34.72
C ARG A 243 -15.79 19.26 -34.52
N LEU A 244 -16.45 19.39 -33.36
CA LEU A 244 -17.25 20.57 -33.03
C LEU A 244 -16.40 21.83 -32.87
N ALA A 245 -15.19 21.71 -32.31
CA ALA A 245 -14.26 22.83 -32.21
C ALA A 245 -13.75 23.27 -33.59
N GLU A 246 -13.46 22.32 -34.48
CA GLU A 246 -13.08 22.60 -35.88
C GLU A 246 -14.23 23.25 -36.65
N GLU A 247 -15.46 22.76 -36.50
CA GLU A 247 -16.65 23.34 -37.13
C GLU A 247 -16.92 24.75 -36.60
N ALA A 248 -16.82 24.97 -35.29
CA ALA A 248 -16.96 26.29 -34.69
C ALA A 248 -15.84 27.25 -35.14
N ALA A 249 -14.60 26.76 -35.27
CA ALA A 249 -13.49 27.55 -35.80
C ALA A 249 -13.68 27.88 -37.28
N ALA A 250 -14.15 26.93 -38.08
CA ALA A 250 -14.48 27.14 -39.49
C ALA A 250 -15.62 28.15 -39.66
N LYS A 251 -16.67 28.05 -38.83
CA LYS A 251 -17.77 29.02 -38.82
C LYS A 251 -17.30 30.41 -38.44
N LYS A 252 -16.48 30.55 -37.39
CA LYS A 252 -15.89 31.85 -37.02
C LYS A 252 -15.00 32.42 -38.12
N LYS A 253 -14.24 31.57 -38.82
CA LYS A 253 -13.42 31.98 -39.95
C LYS A 253 -14.28 32.43 -41.15
N ALA A 254 -15.40 31.75 -41.40
CA ALA A 254 -16.35 32.13 -42.45
C ALA A 254 -17.10 33.43 -42.10
N GLU A 255 -17.54 33.60 -40.85
CA GLU A 255 -18.16 34.84 -40.36
C GLU A 255 -17.19 36.02 -40.44
N ALA A 256 -15.90 35.82 -40.10
CA ALA A 256 -14.87 36.85 -40.22
C ALA A 256 -14.49 37.16 -41.68
N ALA A 257 -14.66 36.21 -42.61
CA ALA A 257 -14.37 36.43 -44.03
C ALA A 257 -15.43 37.29 -44.75
N GLY A 258 -16.61 37.48 -44.14
CA GLY A 258 -17.73 38.20 -44.76
C GLY A 258 -18.44 37.39 -45.85
N PRO A 259 -19.45 37.98 -46.52
CA PRO A 259 -20.20 37.32 -47.60
C PRO A 259 -19.29 36.91 -48.76
N ALA A 260 -19.68 35.84 -49.47
CA ALA A 260 -19.02 35.44 -50.71
C ALA A 260 -19.26 36.48 -51.81
N LEU A 261 -18.35 36.57 -52.79
CA LEU A 261 -18.42 37.56 -53.87
C LEU A 261 -19.77 37.51 -54.62
N GLU A 262 -20.36 36.31 -54.77
CA GLU A 262 -21.64 36.13 -55.45
C GLU A 262 -22.86 36.53 -54.59
N ASP A 263 -22.68 36.63 -53.27
CA ASP A 263 -23.73 36.97 -52.30
C ASP A 263 -23.75 38.48 -51.97
N ILE A 264 -22.76 39.24 -52.43
CA ILE A 264 -22.70 40.70 -52.27
C ILE A 264 -23.64 41.34 -53.30
N THR A 265 -24.59 42.16 -52.85
CA THR A 265 -25.48 42.85 -53.78
C THR A 265 -24.73 43.91 -54.60
N PRO A 266 -25.19 44.28 -55.80
CA PRO A 266 -24.51 45.31 -56.61
C PRO A 266 -24.30 46.64 -55.87
N GLU A 267 -25.23 47.04 -55.01
CA GLU A 267 -25.14 48.26 -54.20
C GLU A 267 -24.05 48.13 -53.12
N GLU A 268 -24.03 47.02 -52.36
CA GLU A 268 -23.00 46.73 -51.36
C GLU A 268 -21.61 46.53 -52.00
N MET A 269 -21.55 45.98 -53.22
CA MET A 269 -20.32 45.79 -53.98
C MET A 269 -19.63 47.13 -54.25
N ILE A 270 -20.40 48.13 -54.69
CA ILE A 270 -19.90 49.48 -54.96
C ILE A 270 -19.43 50.13 -53.65
N ASP A 271 -20.24 50.09 -52.60
CA ASP A 271 -19.90 50.66 -51.28
C ASP A 271 -18.61 50.06 -50.69
N HIS A 272 -18.42 48.74 -50.83
CA HIS A 272 -17.21 48.06 -50.38
C HIS A 272 -15.99 48.39 -51.24
N ILE A 273 -16.14 48.51 -52.57
CA ILE A 273 -15.05 48.90 -53.48
C ILE A 273 -14.59 50.34 -53.21
N ASP A 274 -15.52 51.27 -52.98
CA ASP A 274 -15.21 52.65 -52.61
C ASP A 274 -14.47 52.73 -51.28
N SER A 275 -14.94 51.98 -50.29
CA SER A 275 -14.26 51.88 -48.99
C SER A 275 -12.85 51.30 -49.11
N ILE A 276 -12.64 50.30 -49.98
CA ILE A 276 -11.30 49.73 -50.26
C ILE A 276 -10.38 50.78 -50.90
N ARG A 277 -10.87 51.54 -51.89
CA ARG A 277 -10.08 52.57 -52.56
C ARG A 277 -9.70 53.69 -51.60
N GLU A 278 -10.62 54.13 -50.75
CA GLU A 278 -10.34 55.08 -49.68
C GLU A 278 -9.21 54.56 -48.77
N ILE A 279 -9.28 53.29 -48.34
CA ILE A 279 -8.23 52.68 -47.50
C ILE A 279 -6.88 52.58 -48.23
N MET A 280 -6.87 52.24 -49.52
CA MET A 280 -5.64 52.14 -50.32
C MET A 280 -5.01 53.51 -50.62
N GLU A 281 -5.77 54.60 -50.54
CA GLU A 281 -5.20 55.97 -50.57
C GLU A 281 -4.48 56.33 -49.26
N PHE A 282 -4.81 55.67 -48.14
CA PHE A 282 -4.19 55.92 -46.83
C PHE A 282 -2.90 55.12 -46.58
N SER A 283 -2.77 53.91 -47.14
CA SER A 283 -1.55 53.10 -47.00
C SER A 283 -1.32 52.21 -48.23
N GLU A 284 -0.05 52.07 -48.62
CA GLU A 284 0.42 51.15 -49.67
C GLU A 284 0.93 49.81 -49.08
N GLU A 285 1.00 49.68 -47.75
CA GLU A 285 1.46 48.44 -47.10
C GLU A 285 0.32 47.41 -47.02
N GLU A 286 0.47 46.29 -47.73
CA GLU A 286 -0.54 45.20 -47.78
C GLU A 286 -1.07 44.79 -46.40
N LYS A 287 -0.19 44.70 -45.39
CA LYS A 287 -0.60 44.32 -44.04
C LYS A 287 -1.48 45.37 -43.37
N GLU A 288 -1.21 46.65 -43.58
CA GLU A 288 -1.99 47.74 -43.02
C GLU A 288 -3.35 47.85 -43.73
N ILE A 289 -3.37 47.71 -45.07
CA ILE A 289 -4.61 47.66 -45.87
C ILE A 289 -5.52 46.55 -45.38
N ARG A 290 -5.01 45.33 -45.21
CA ARG A 290 -5.80 44.18 -44.73
C ARG A 290 -6.39 44.43 -43.34
N VAL A 291 -5.62 45.00 -42.41
CA VAL A 291 -6.10 45.32 -41.05
C VAL A 291 -7.17 46.42 -41.07
N MET A 292 -7.00 47.45 -41.89
CA MET A 292 -7.98 48.54 -42.02
C MET A 292 -9.28 48.07 -42.68
N CYS A 293 -9.19 47.22 -43.71
CA CYS A 293 -10.36 46.62 -44.34
C CYS A 293 -11.12 45.68 -43.38
N GLU A 294 -10.40 44.88 -42.58
CA GLU A 294 -11.00 44.04 -41.54
C GLU A 294 -11.73 44.87 -40.47
N GLN A 295 -11.13 45.98 -40.01
CA GLN A 295 -11.77 46.91 -39.07
C GLN A 295 -13.00 47.61 -39.65
N SER A 296 -13.04 47.79 -40.96
CA SER A 296 -14.14 48.43 -41.70
C SER A 296 -15.20 47.43 -42.14
N SER A 297 -15.13 46.16 -41.69
CA SER A 297 -16.08 45.09 -42.03
C SER A 297 -16.19 44.83 -43.54
N ILE A 298 -15.11 45.05 -44.28
CA ILE A 298 -15.06 44.81 -45.73
C ILE A 298 -14.86 43.31 -45.98
N PRO A 299 -15.65 42.67 -46.87
CA PRO A 299 -15.52 41.23 -47.15
C PRO A 299 -14.12 40.85 -47.63
N GLN A 300 -13.56 39.80 -47.04
CA GLN A 300 -12.19 39.34 -47.32
C GLN A 300 -11.96 39.01 -48.80
N CYS A 301 -13.00 38.53 -49.50
CA CYS A 301 -12.94 38.24 -50.93
C CYS A 301 -12.59 39.49 -51.77
N LEU A 302 -13.12 40.65 -51.41
CA LEU A 302 -12.83 41.92 -52.07
C LEU A 302 -11.46 42.47 -51.67
N VAL A 303 -11.07 42.31 -50.40
CA VAL A 303 -9.72 42.67 -49.92
C VAL A 303 -8.64 41.85 -50.64
N ASP A 304 -8.87 40.54 -50.85
CA ASP A 304 -7.96 39.66 -51.56
C ASP A 304 -7.84 40.03 -53.04
N ILE A 305 -8.95 40.40 -53.68
CA ILE A 305 -8.96 40.92 -55.06
C ILE A 305 -8.21 42.25 -55.14
N ALA A 306 -8.48 43.18 -54.21
CA ALA A 306 -7.84 44.50 -54.16
C ALA A 306 -6.31 44.43 -54.07
N VAL A 307 -5.80 43.50 -53.27
CA VAL A 307 -4.36 43.33 -53.05
C VAL A 307 -3.69 42.53 -54.18
N SER A 308 -4.39 41.55 -54.76
CA SER A 308 -3.78 40.62 -55.73
C SER A 308 -3.94 41.04 -57.18
N ASP A 309 -5.05 41.70 -57.52
CA ASP A 309 -5.43 42.07 -58.89
C ASP A 309 -6.40 43.28 -58.87
N PRO A 310 -5.87 44.49 -58.64
CA PRO A 310 -6.69 45.71 -58.51
C PRO A 310 -7.58 45.98 -59.73
N ASP A 311 -7.13 45.64 -60.94
CA ASP A 311 -7.87 45.84 -62.20
C ASP A 311 -9.20 45.04 -62.21
N LYS A 312 -9.29 43.94 -61.44
CA LYS A 312 -10.55 43.17 -61.30
C LYS A 312 -11.58 43.88 -60.44
N LEU A 313 -11.20 44.80 -59.55
CA LEU A 313 -12.18 45.63 -58.83
C LEU A 313 -12.96 46.51 -59.81
N ASP A 314 -12.27 47.09 -60.79
CA ASP A 314 -12.89 47.94 -61.82
C ASP A 314 -13.87 47.15 -62.71
N GLU A 315 -13.58 45.87 -62.97
CA GLU A 315 -14.50 44.99 -63.69
C GLU A 315 -15.74 44.63 -62.85
N LEU A 316 -15.60 44.49 -61.54
CA LEU A 316 -16.70 44.18 -60.62
C LEU A 316 -17.60 45.40 -60.42
N GLU A 317 -17.02 46.58 -60.26
CA GLU A 317 -17.73 47.86 -60.18
C GLU A 317 -18.56 48.12 -61.45
N LYS A 318 -17.95 48.02 -62.64
CA LYS A 318 -18.68 48.19 -63.92
C LYS A 318 -19.84 47.21 -64.08
N LYS A 319 -19.69 45.98 -63.60
CA LYS A 319 -20.76 44.97 -63.64
C LYS A 319 -21.86 45.26 -62.62
N ALA A 320 -21.53 45.93 -61.51
CA ALA A 320 -22.48 46.33 -60.48
C ALA A 320 -23.28 47.60 -60.86
N GLU A 321 -22.66 48.52 -61.61
CA GLU A 321 -23.28 49.78 -62.07
C GLU A 321 -24.31 49.61 -63.21
N GLY A 322 -24.22 48.51 -63.98
CA GLY A 322 -25.16 48.17 -65.07
C GLY A 322 -24.64 48.44 -66.48
#